data_AF-A0A4Z0G699-F1
#
_entry.id   AF-A0A4Z0G699-F1
#
_cell.length_a   1.000
_cell.length_b   1.000
_cell.length_c   1.000
_cell.angle_alpha   90.00
_cell.angle_beta   90.00
_cell.angle_gamma   90.00
#
_symmetry.space_group_name_H-M   'P 1'
#
loop_
_entity.id
_entity.type
_entity.pdbx_description
1 polymer ?
#
loop_
_entity_poly.entity_id
_entity_poly.type
_entity_poly.pdbx_seq_one_letter_code
_entity_poly.pdbx_strand_id
1 'polypeptide(L)'
;MANKRSGWIGWRTATEQALYGPGGFFRRPEGPAGHFRTSVHASARYAEAVAELLRRVDTALGRPAELALVDIGAGRGELLTGVLAALDRADRS
;
A
#
# COMPACT_ATOMS: atom_id res chain seq x y z
N MET A 1 35.43 24.55 -23.35
CA MET A 1 33.98 24.44 -23.63
C MET A 1 33.59 22.98 -23.48
N ALA A 2 32.94 22.60 -22.37
CA ALA A 2 32.58 21.21 -22.11
C ALA A 2 31.33 20.81 -22.90
N ASN A 3 31.45 19.71 -23.64
CA ASN A 3 30.45 19.19 -24.57
C ASN A 3 29.16 18.81 -23.84
N LYS A 4 28.08 19.57 -24.09
CA LYS A 4 26.71 19.21 -23.70
C LYS A 4 26.32 17.91 -24.41
N ARG A 5 26.36 16.78 -23.71
CA ARG A 5 25.53 15.61 -24.08
C ARG A 5 24.06 15.93 -23.79
N SER A 6 23.46 16.76 -24.63
CA SER A 6 22.01 16.83 -24.80
C SER A 6 21.56 15.53 -25.50
N GLY A 7 20.50 14.82 -25.14
CA GLY A 7 19.42 15.21 -24.22
C GLY A 7 18.43 14.07 -23.99
N TRP A 8 18.93 12.84 -23.81
CA TRP A 8 18.08 11.69 -23.49
C TRP A 8 18.68 10.90 -22.33
N ILE A 9 17.87 10.65 -21.31
CA ILE A 9 18.20 9.77 -20.20
C ILE A 9 17.54 8.41 -20.43
N GLY A 10 18.11 7.35 -19.85
CA GLY A 10 17.52 6.02 -19.93
C GLY A 10 16.13 6.00 -19.29
N TRP A 11 15.23 5.18 -19.82
CA TRP A 11 13.84 5.10 -19.37
C TRP A 11 13.73 4.80 -17.86
N ARG A 12 14.57 3.91 -17.32
CA ARG A 12 14.65 3.67 -15.87
C ARG A 12 14.91 4.95 -15.08
N THR A 13 15.90 5.74 -15.49
CA THR A 13 16.26 7.00 -14.83
C THR A 13 15.15 8.04 -14.97
N ALA A 14 14.52 8.14 -16.14
CA ALA A 14 13.39 9.03 -16.36
C ALA A 14 12.21 8.68 -15.45
N THR A 15 11.85 7.40 -15.38
CA THR A 15 10.76 6.88 -14.54
C THR A 15 11.05 7.09 -13.06
N GLU A 16 12.27 6.80 -12.60
CA GLU A 16 12.68 7.02 -11.21
C GLU A 16 12.54 8.50 -10.80
N GLN A 17 13.00 9.42 -11.66
CA GLN A 17 12.91 10.86 -11.42
C GLN A 17 11.45 11.34 -11.43
N ALA A 18 10.64 10.87 -12.38
CA ALA A 18 9.24 11.25 -12.51
C ALA A 18 8.37 10.70 -11.39
N LEU A 19 8.68 9.53 -10.84
CA LEU A 19 7.91 8.89 -9.76
C LEU A 19 8.38 9.33 -8.36
N TYR A 20 9.69 9.38 -8.12
CA TYR A 20 10.28 9.51 -6.77
C TYR A 20 11.24 10.71 -6.60
N GLY A 21 11.55 11.45 -7.66
CA GLY A 21 12.44 12.62 -7.59
C GLY A 21 11.82 13.84 -6.89
N PRO A 22 12.58 14.95 -6.69
CA PRO A 22 12.15 16.24 -6.10
C PRO A 22 10.67 16.64 -6.29
N GLY A 23 10.17 16.57 -7.53
CA GLY A 23 8.77 16.85 -7.88
C GLY A 23 7.97 15.64 -8.37
N GLY A 24 8.42 14.43 -8.04
CA GLY A 24 7.89 13.17 -8.53
C GLY A 24 6.49 12.85 -8.01
N PHE A 25 5.73 12.06 -8.77
CA PHE A 25 4.30 11.81 -8.57
C PHE A 25 3.94 11.30 -7.16
N PHE A 26 4.67 10.31 -6.63
CA PHE A 26 4.43 9.78 -5.26
C PHE A 26 4.82 10.77 -4.15
N ARG A 27 5.57 11.81 -4.55
CA ARG A 27 6.08 12.96 -3.78
C ARG A 27 5.02 13.92 -3.27
N ARG A 28 3.95 14.04 -4.05
CA ARG A 28 3.04 15.20 -4.00
C ARG A 28 1.88 14.96 -3.02
N PRO A 29 1.33 16.02 -2.41
CA PRO A 29 0.27 15.90 -1.41
C PRO A 29 -1.00 15.20 -1.92
N GLU A 30 -1.31 15.32 -3.21
CA GLU A 30 -2.49 14.71 -3.82
C GLU A 30 -2.40 13.17 -3.82
N GLY A 31 -1.16 12.66 -3.91
CA GLY A 31 -0.83 11.24 -3.85
C GLY A 31 -1.55 10.35 -4.89
N PRO A 32 -1.25 9.05 -4.92
CA PRO A 32 -1.94 8.11 -5.81
C PRO A 32 -3.44 8.00 -5.51
N ALA A 33 -3.83 8.22 -4.26
CA ALA A 33 -5.21 8.08 -3.81
C ALA A 33 -6.17 9.11 -4.42
N GLY A 34 -5.68 10.27 -4.89
CA GLY A 34 -6.47 11.24 -5.64
C GLY A 34 -6.67 10.90 -7.12
N HIS A 35 -5.90 9.95 -7.67
CA HIS A 35 -5.83 9.66 -9.10
C HIS A 35 -6.15 8.20 -9.46
N PHE A 36 -6.08 7.28 -8.50
CA PHE A 36 -6.37 5.87 -8.69
C PHE A 36 -7.43 5.39 -7.69
N ARG A 37 -8.51 4.82 -8.22
CA ARG A 37 -9.41 3.97 -7.43
C ARG A 37 -8.83 2.57 -7.41
N THR A 38 -8.11 2.23 -6.34
CA THR A 38 -7.72 0.83 -6.07
C THR A 38 -8.89 0.08 -5.43
N SER A 39 -8.89 -1.25 -5.43
CA SER A 39 -9.96 -2.10 -4.87
C SER A 39 -10.27 -1.82 -3.39
N VAL A 40 -9.31 -1.29 -2.65
CA VAL A 40 -9.47 -0.83 -1.25
C VAL A 40 -10.46 0.34 -1.14
N HIS A 41 -10.60 1.14 -2.21
CA HIS A 41 -11.54 2.26 -2.28
C HIS A 41 -12.95 1.86 -2.75
N ALA A 42 -13.21 0.56 -2.98
CA ALA A 42 -14.50 0.10 -3.52
C ALA A 42 -15.50 -0.34 -2.43
N SER A 43 -15.05 -0.99 -1.35
CA SER A 43 -15.89 -1.35 -0.19
C SER A 43 -15.08 -1.94 0.98
N ALA A 44 -15.68 -2.00 2.17
CA ALA A 44 -15.11 -2.65 3.36
C ALA A 44 -14.84 -4.16 3.20
N ARG A 45 -15.43 -4.81 2.19
CA ARG A 45 -15.36 -6.26 1.99
C ARG A 45 -13.95 -6.79 1.79
N TYR A 46 -13.07 -5.99 1.18
CA TYR A 46 -11.68 -6.41 0.98
C TYR A 46 -10.93 -6.53 2.32
N ALA A 47 -11.13 -5.57 3.22
CA ALA A 47 -10.56 -5.62 4.56
C ALA A 47 -11.12 -6.80 5.38
N GLU A 48 -12.42 -7.10 5.25
CA GLU A 48 -13.04 -8.28 5.89
C GLU A 48 -12.45 -9.59 5.37
N ALA A 49 -12.21 -9.70 4.07
CA ALA A 49 -11.58 -10.88 3.47
C ALA A 49 -10.13 -11.06 3.96
N VAL A 50 -9.37 -9.97 4.10
CA VAL A 50 -8.00 -10.01 4.66
C VAL A 50 -8.03 -10.41 6.13
N ALA A 51 -8.96 -9.89 6.92
CA ALA A 51 -9.13 -10.28 8.33
C ALA A 51 -9.45 -11.78 8.47
N GLU A 52 -10.29 -12.31 7.58
CA GLU A 52 -10.59 -13.75 7.55
C GLU A 52 -9.37 -14.59 7.15
N LEU A 53 -8.61 -14.14 6.15
CA LEU A 53 -7.35 -14.80 5.78
C LEU A 53 -6.36 -14.82 6.95
N LEU A 54 -6.23 -13.72 7.70
CA LEU A 54 -5.36 -13.66 8.88
C LEU A 54 -5.74 -14.69 9.93
N ARG A 55 -7.04 -14.88 10.24
CA ARG A 55 -7.48 -15.90 11.20
C ARG A 55 -7.12 -17.32 10.75
N ARG A 56 -7.25 -17.59 9.45
CA ARG A 56 -6.88 -18.89 8.86
C ARG A 56 -5.38 -19.13 8.95
N VAL A 57 -4.58 -18.09 8.68
CA VAL A 57 -3.12 -18.14 8.81
C VAL A 57 -2.71 -18.34 10.26
N ASP A 58 -3.28 -17.59 11.21
CA ASP A 58 -3.04 -17.76 12.65
C ASP A 58 -3.28 -19.21 13.08
N THR A 59 -4.44 -19.77 12.69
CA THR A 59 -4.79 -21.16 12.98
C THR A 59 -3.81 -22.15 12.33
N ALA A 60 -3.47 -21.94 11.05
CA ALA A 60 -2.56 -22.82 10.32
C ALA A 60 -1.12 -22.79 10.86
N LEU A 61 -0.71 -21.68 11.46
CA LEU A 61 0.58 -21.52 12.13
C LEU A 61 0.57 -22.00 13.59
N GLY A 62 -0.56 -22.53 14.08
CA GLY A 62 -0.67 -23.04 15.44
C GLY A 62 -0.82 -21.94 16.50
N ARG A 63 -1.38 -20.78 16.14
CA ARG A 63 -1.66 -19.64 17.02
C ARG A 63 -0.40 -19.15 17.74
N PRO A 64 0.59 -18.61 17.00
CA PRO A 64 1.79 -18.05 17.61
C PRO A 64 1.44 -16.92 18.58
N ALA A 65 2.33 -16.65 19.53
CA ALA A 65 2.15 -15.53 20.48
C ALA A 65 2.02 -14.17 19.79
N GLU A 66 2.58 -14.04 18.57
CA GLU A 66 2.50 -12.85 17.74
C GLU A 66 2.35 -13.27 16.26
N LEU A 67 1.45 -12.59 15.55
CA LEU A 67 1.30 -12.66 14.10
C LEU A 67 1.22 -11.24 13.54
N ALA A 68 2.13 -10.89 12.62
CA ALA A 68 2.20 -9.57 12.02
C ALA A 68 1.60 -9.53 10.61
N LEU A 69 0.73 -8.55 10.35
CA LEU A 69 0.32 -8.14 9.00
C LEU A 69 1.12 -6.90 8.59
N VAL A 70 1.83 -6.97 7.45
CA VAL A 70 2.60 -5.85 6.91
C VAL A 70 2.01 -5.41 5.57
N ASP A 71 1.64 -4.14 5.46
CA ASP A 71 1.15 -3.52 4.23
C ASP A 71 2.24 -2.64 3.59
N ILE A 72 2.79 -3.11 2.47
CA ILE A 72 3.86 -2.41 1.74
C ILE A 72 3.23 -1.44 0.74
N GLY A 73 3.44 -0.15 0.97
CA GLY A 73 2.82 0.91 0.15
C GLY A 73 1.39 1.22 0.59
N ALA A 74 1.12 1.16 1.90
CA ALA A 74 -0.19 1.29 2.54
C ALA A 74 -0.97 2.59 2.25
N GLY A 75 -0.42 3.55 1.49
CA GLY A 75 -1.05 4.85 1.28
C GLY A 75 -1.23 5.57 2.61
N ARG A 76 -2.48 5.82 3.02
CA ARG A 76 -2.80 6.42 4.32
C ARG A 76 -3.24 5.37 5.36
N GLY A 77 -3.03 4.08 5.09
CA GLY A 77 -3.34 2.99 6.00
C GLY A 77 -4.80 2.57 6.01
N GLU A 78 -5.55 2.86 4.93
CA GLU A 78 -6.98 2.55 4.85
C GLU A 78 -7.26 1.04 4.99
N LEU A 79 -6.42 0.19 4.39
CA LEU A 79 -6.56 -1.26 4.50
C LEU A 79 -6.34 -1.74 5.93
N LEU A 80 -5.21 -1.38 6.55
CA LEU A 80 -4.88 -1.79 7.91
C LEU A 80 -5.93 -1.34 8.92
N THR A 81 -6.42 -0.10 8.79
CA THR A 81 -7.52 0.43 9.62
C THR A 81 -8.79 -0.40 9.47
N GLY A 82 -9.16 -0.75 8.23
CA GLY A 82 -10.31 -1.60 7.96
C GLY A 82 -10.17 -3.02 8.51
N VAL A 83 -8.98 -3.62 8.43
CA VAL A 83 -8.69 -4.97 8.95
C VAL A 83 -8.83 -4.99 10.47
N LEU A 84 -8.22 -4.02 11.17
CA LEU A 84 -8.33 -3.90 12.62
C LEU A 84 -9.79 -3.77 13.06
N ALA A 85 -10.56 -2.89 12.40
CA ALA A 85 -11.99 -2.74 12.69
C ALA A 85 -12.82 -4.01 12.43
N ALA A 86 -12.42 -4.85 11.46
CA ALA A 86 -13.07 -6.12 11.18
C ALA A 86 -12.72 -7.22 12.20
N LEU A 87 -11.48 -7.23 12.71
CA LEU A 87 -11.06 -8.14 13.78
C LEU A 87 -11.77 -7.78 15.10
N ASP A 88 -11.74 -6.50 15.47
CA ASP A 88 -12.42 -5.95 16.65
C ASP A 88 -13.92 -6.29 16.72
N ARG A 89 -14.62 -6.26 15.58
CA ARG A 89 -16.04 -6.63 15.52
C ARG A 89 -16.27 -8.11 15.79
N ALA A 90 -15.37 -8.97 15.31
CA ALA A 90 -15.49 -10.41 15.49
C ALA A 90 -15.18 -10.86 16.92
N ASP A 91 -14.26 -10.17 17.62
CA ASP A 91 -13.96 -10.49 19.01
C ASP A 91 -15.08 -10.09 19.98
N ARG A 92 -16.00 -9.22 19.54
CA ARG A 92 -17.16 -8.75 20.33
C ARG A 92 -18.44 -9.56 20.08
N SER A 93 -18.46 -10.48 19.12
CA SER A 93 -19.61 -11.31 18.73
C SER A 93 -19.49 -12.72 19.28
#